data_AF-A0A9X2MPX3-F1
#
_entry.id   AF-A0A9X2MPX3-F1
#
_cell.length_a   1.000
_cell.length_b   1.000
_cell.length_c   1.000
_cell.angle_alpha   90.00
_cell.angle_beta   90.00
_cell.angle_gamma   90.00
#
_symmetry.space_group_name_H-M   'P 1'
#
loop_
_entity.id
_entity.type
_entity.pdbx_description
1 polymer ?
#
loop_
_entity_poly.entity_id
_entity_poly.type
_entity_poly.pdbx_seq_one_letter_code
_entity_poly.pdbx_strand_id
1 'polypeptide(L)'
;MVEYGLLLSWEQENNAIQRTIEGFWNAFRKWKNEDKSEYHDLFLGKLDEDFIIIDVVSISLKQYYDREGAAVFCSLRLHYVNTLIGTYDMEFLLDGTIADDYLSFEDKYSLRQTLTVDKYSLRFARKALVEGIEEKVINKITGLEMEYIEILKKKSLS
;
A
#
# COMPACT_ATOMS: atom_id res chain seq x y z
N MET A 1 -29.14 13.10 -16.26
CA MET A 1 -28.46 12.83 -14.97
C MET A 1 -27.84 11.46 -15.13
N VAL A 2 -26.51 11.38 -15.17
CA VAL A 2 -25.81 10.10 -15.36
C VAL A 2 -25.81 9.39 -14.01
N GLU A 3 -26.31 8.16 -13.95
CA GLU A 3 -26.33 7.30 -12.75
C GLU A 3 -24.91 6.94 -12.33
N TYR A 4 -24.29 7.77 -11.49
CA TYR A 4 -23.01 7.46 -10.84
C TYR A 4 -23.15 6.47 -9.66
N GLY A 5 -24.31 5.84 -9.46
CA GLY A 5 -24.75 5.41 -8.13
C GLY A 5 -24.62 3.93 -7.75
N LEU A 6 -24.62 2.98 -8.68
CA LEU A 6 -24.82 1.57 -8.28
C LEU A 6 -23.62 0.94 -7.58
N LEU A 7 -22.41 1.07 -8.14
CA LEU A 7 -21.20 0.50 -7.49
C LEU A 7 -20.79 1.27 -6.23
N LEU A 8 -21.05 2.58 -6.19
CA LEU A 8 -20.75 3.39 -5.02
C LEU A 8 -21.72 3.06 -3.87
N SER A 9 -23.02 2.92 -4.15
CA SER A 9 -23.99 2.48 -3.14
C SER A 9 -23.68 1.05 -2.67
N TRP A 10 -23.34 0.16 -3.60
CA TRP A 10 -22.93 -1.20 -3.25
C TRP A 10 -21.67 -1.21 -2.36
N GLU A 11 -20.67 -0.38 -2.66
CA GLU A 11 -19.47 -0.21 -1.83
C GLU A 11 -19.85 0.22 -0.41
N GLN A 12 -20.69 1.25 -0.28
CA GLN A 12 -21.12 1.80 1.00
C GLN A 12 -21.91 0.78 1.83
N GLU A 13 -22.80 0.03 1.20
CA GLU A 13 -23.59 -1.02 1.85
C GLU A 13 -22.72 -2.17 2.37
N ASN A 14 -21.66 -2.51 1.64
CA ASN A 14 -20.79 -3.65 1.94
C ASN A 14 -19.48 -3.28 2.63
N ASN A 15 -19.23 -1.97 2.82
CA ASN A 15 -18.00 -1.38 3.33
C ASN A 15 -16.76 -1.96 2.62
N ALA A 16 -16.83 -2.09 1.30
CA ALA A 16 -15.90 -2.92 0.54
C ALA A 16 -14.48 -2.34 0.58
N ILE A 17 -14.31 -1.02 0.46
CA ILE A 17 -12.99 -0.38 0.48
C ILE A 17 -12.27 -0.66 1.80
N GLN A 18 -12.93 -0.43 2.92
CA GLN A 18 -12.34 -0.62 4.24
C GLN A 18 -11.95 -2.08 4.46
N ARG A 19 -12.82 -3.02 4.07
CA ARG A 19 -12.54 -4.47 4.16
C ARG A 19 -11.37 -4.88 3.27
N THR A 20 -11.21 -4.27 2.11
CA THR A 20 -10.05 -4.49 1.23
C THR A 20 -8.77 -3.96 1.86
N ILE A 21 -8.78 -2.77 2.47
CA ILE A 21 -7.62 -2.22 3.19
C ILE A 21 -7.20 -3.12 4.36
N GLU A 22 -8.17 -3.59 5.15
CA GLU A 22 -7.92 -4.52 6.26
C GLU A 22 -7.42 -5.88 5.76
N GLY A 23 -7.99 -6.38 4.67
CA GLY A 23 -7.56 -7.59 3.97
C GLY A 23 -6.11 -7.50 3.54
N PHE A 24 -5.71 -6.39 2.92
CA PHE A 24 -4.31 -6.13 2.57
C PHE A 24 -3.40 -6.28 3.77
N TRP A 25 -3.69 -5.60 4.89
CA TRP A 25 -2.81 -5.65 6.06
C TRP A 25 -2.69 -7.06 6.63
N ASN A 26 -3.79 -7.82 6.63
CA ASN A 26 -3.79 -9.21 7.08
C ASN A 26 -2.96 -10.10 6.16
N ALA A 27 -3.19 -10.03 4.84
CA ALA A 27 -2.47 -10.80 3.84
C ALA A 27 -0.97 -10.46 3.86
N PHE A 28 -0.62 -9.18 3.88
CA PHE A 28 0.76 -8.70 3.92
C PHE A 28 1.51 -9.19 5.15
N ARG A 29 0.91 -9.05 6.35
CA ARG A 29 1.53 -9.48 7.61
C ARG A 29 1.65 -10.99 7.71
N LYS A 30 0.66 -11.72 7.20
CA LYS A 30 0.70 -13.19 7.11
C LYS A 30 1.85 -13.63 6.21
N TRP A 31 1.88 -13.18 4.95
CA TRP A 31 2.94 -13.51 4.00
C TRP A 31 4.33 -13.11 4.53
N LYS A 32 4.48 -11.91 5.09
CA LYS A 32 5.74 -11.46 5.73
C LYS A 32 6.24 -12.42 6.82
N ASN A 33 5.33 -13.05 7.57
CA ASN A 33 5.68 -13.97 8.65
C ASN A 33 5.98 -15.40 8.16
N GLU A 34 5.25 -15.84 7.14
CA GLU A 34 5.41 -17.16 6.51
C GLU A 34 6.69 -17.20 5.66
N ASP A 35 6.94 -16.17 4.84
CA ASP A 35 8.01 -16.11 3.83
C ASP A 35 9.07 -15.04 4.14
N LYS A 36 9.59 -15.04 5.38
CA LYS A 36 10.54 -14.02 5.87
C LYS A 36 11.77 -13.81 4.97
N SER A 37 12.31 -14.88 4.38
CA SER A 37 13.49 -14.79 3.53
C SER A 37 13.17 -14.03 2.24
N GLU A 38 12.05 -14.35 1.61
CA GLU A 38 11.58 -13.69 0.40
C GLU A 38 11.24 -12.22 0.69
N TYR A 39 10.55 -11.95 1.79
CA TYR A 39 10.27 -10.59 2.26
C TYR A 39 11.56 -9.75 2.38
N HIS A 40 12.57 -10.28 3.08
CA HIS A 40 13.84 -9.57 3.26
C HIS A 40 14.59 -9.37 1.93
N ASP A 41 14.52 -10.32 1.02
CA ASP A 41 15.21 -10.26 -0.27
C ASP A 41 14.53 -9.30 -1.25
N LEU A 42 13.20 -9.28 -1.26
CA LEU A 42 12.37 -8.40 -2.07
C LEU A 42 12.53 -6.94 -1.64
N PHE A 43 12.42 -6.67 -0.33
CA PHE A 43 12.39 -5.31 0.19
C PHE A 43 13.73 -4.78 0.68
N LEU A 44 14.86 -5.44 0.39
CA LEU A 44 16.19 -5.03 0.87
C LEU A 44 16.23 -4.89 2.40
N GLY A 45 15.76 -5.93 3.09
CA GLY A 45 15.55 -5.96 4.53
C GLY A 45 14.15 -5.55 4.95
N LYS A 46 14.00 -5.05 6.17
CA LYS A 46 12.69 -4.66 6.71
C LYS A 46 12.19 -3.36 6.07
N LEU A 47 10.89 -3.30 5.81
CA LEU A 47 10.14 -2.07 5.62
C LEU A 47 9.59 -1.61 6.97
N ASP A 48 9.49 -0.30 7.12
CA ASP A 48 8.77 0.34 8.21
C ASP A 48 7.33 0.61 7.74
N GLU A 49 6.38 -0.17 8.27
CA GLU A 49 4.98 -0.20 7.78
C GLU A 49 4.29 1.17 7.82
N ASP A 50 4.76 2.10 8.66
CA ASP A 50 4.21 3.46 8.75
C ASP A 50 4.50 4.32 7.51
N PHE A 51 5.37 3.86 6.61
CA PHE A 51 5.65 4.51 5.32
C PHE A 51 4.98 3.79 4.14
N ILE A 52 4.14 2.78 4.41
CA ILE A 52 3.30 2.17 3.37
C ILE A 52 2.02 3.00 3.22
N ILE A 53 1.84 3.57 2.03
CA ILE A 53 0.63 4.26 1.60
C ILE A 53 -0.22 3.30 0.77
N ILE A 54 -1.52 3.39 0.97
CA ILE A 54 -2.52 2.58 0.26
C ILE A 54 -3.41 3.54 -0.53
N ASP A 55 -3.40 3.38 -1.86
CA ASP A 55 -4.27 4.12 -2.76
C ASP A 55 -5.39 3.20 -3.25
N VAL A 56 -6.64 3.62 -3.06
CA VAL A 56 -7.80 2.94 -3.65
C VAL A 56 -7.86 3.30 -5.12
N VAL A 57 -7.64 2.32 -6.00
CA VAL A 57 -7.53 2.54 -7.44
C VAL A 57 -8.88 2.47 -8.12
N SER A 58 -9.65 1.43 -7.82
CA SER A 58 -10.90 1.17 -8.52
C SER A 58 -11.81 0.22 -7.77
N ILE A 59 -13.11 0.38 -8.05
CA ILE A 59 -14.12 -0.64 -7.82
C ILE A 59 -14.70 -1.00 -9.18
N SER A 60 -14.68 -2.28 -9.53
CA SER A 60 -15.09 -2.75 -10.85
C SER A 60 -15.95 -3.99 -10.76
N LEU A 61 -17.00 -4.06 -11.59
CA LEU A 61 -17.79 -5.27 -11.79
C LEU A 61 -17.15 -6.08 -12.93
N LYS A 62 -16.76 -7.32 -12.65
CA LYS A 62 -16.27 -8.26 -13.66
C LYS A 62 -17.27 -9.40 -13.82
N GLN A 63 -17.75 -9.59 -15.04
CA GLN A 63 -18.59 -10.73 -15.40
C GLN A 63 -17.72 -11.83 -16.01
N TYR A 64 -17.92 -13.05 -15.53
CA TYR A 64 -17.24 -14.22 -16.07
C TYR A 64 -18.15 -14.89 -17.10
N TYR A 65 -17.57 -15.28 -18.24
CA TYR A 65 -18.29 -15.99 -19.31
C TYR A 65 -18.01 -17.50 -19.30
N ASP A 66 -16.97 -17.91 -18.58
CA ASP A 66 -16.50 -19.28 -18.40
C ASP A 66 -17.04 -19.94 -17.11
N ARG A 67 -17.56 -19.14 -16.18
CA ARG A 67 -18.32 -19.57 -15.01
C ARG A 67 -19.57 -18.70 -14.85
N GLU A 68 -20.65 -19.26 -14.30
CA GLU A 68 -21.83 -18.45 -13.98
C GLU A 68 -21.49 -17.46 -12.87
N GLY A 69 -21.62 -16.17 -13.15
CA GLY A 69 -21.59 -15.12 -12.13
C GLY A 69 -20.85 -13.86 -12.53
N ALA A 70 -21.03 -12.84 -11.69
CA ALA A 70 -20.23 -11.63 -11.70
C ALA A 70 -19.70 -11.38 -10.30
N ALA A 71 -18.56 -10.72 -10.22
CA ALA A 71 -17.91 -10.35 -8.97
C ALA A 71 -17.52 -8.88 -8.99
N VAL A 72 -17.48 -8.26 -7.81
CA VAL A 72 -16.97 -6.91 -7.63
C VAL A 72 -15.53 -7.00 -7.14
N PHE A 73 -14.64 -6.28 -7.80
CA PHE A 73 -13.23 -6.16 -7.42
C PHE A 73 -12.98 -4.78 -6.84
N CYS A 74 -12.40 -4.74 -5.64
CA CYS A 74 -11.83 -3.53 -5.07
C CYS A 74 -10.30 -3.64 -5.11
N SER A 75 -9.66 -2.68 -5.78
CA SER A 75 -8.23 -2.73 -6.11
C SER A 75 -7.47 -1.64 -5.37
N LEU A 76 -6.36 -2.00 -4.76
CA LEU A 76 -5.43 -1.13 -4.06
C LEU A 76 -4.08 -1.10 -4.77
N ARG A 77 -3.44 0.06 -4.76
CA ARG A 77 -2.00 0.22 -4.99
C ARG A 77 -1.30 0.45 -3.67
N LEU A 78 -0.14 -0.16 -3.55
CA LEU A 78 0.68 -0.14 -2.35
C LEU A 78 1.94 0.63 -2.68
N HIS A 79 2.15 1.76 -2.03
CA HIS A 79 3.35 2.57 -2.18
C HIS A 79 4.19 2.52 -0.90
N TYR A 80 5.50 2.38 -1.00
CA TYR A 80 6.42 2.65 0.10
C TYR A 80 7.13 3.97 -0.19
N VAL A 81 6.80 5.01 0.58
CA VAL A 81 7.19 6.39 0.24
C VAL A 81 6.73 6.71 -1.19
N ASN A 82 7.65 6.83 -2.15
CA ASN A 82 7.34 7.16 -3.55
C ASN A 82 7.34 5.92 -4.47
N THR A 83 7.75 4.76 -3.97
CA THR A 83 7.88 3.53 -4.76
C THR A 83 6.59 2.73 -4.76
N LEU A 84 5.99 2.47 -5.92
CA LEU A 84 4.96 1.42 -6.04
C LEU A 84 5.61 0.07 -5.68
N ILE A 85 5.14 -0.55 -4.59
CA ILE A 85 5.64 -1.84 -4.12
C ILE A 85 4.79 -3.02 -4.56
N GLY A 86 3.52 -2.77 -4.89
CA GLY A 86 2.61 -3.82 -5.32
C GLY A 86 1.17 -3.38 -5.42
N THR A 87 0.30 -4.37 -5.56
CA THR A 87 -1.15 -4.22 -5.63
C THR A 87 -1.83 -5.24 -4.74
N TYR A 88 -3.05 -4.92 -4.32
CA TYR A 88 -3.90 -5.85 -3.62
C TYR A 88 -5.32 -5.75 -4.17
N ASP A 89 -5.89 -6.87 -4.56
CA ASP A 89 -7.26 -6.97 -5.04
C ASP A 89 -8.07 -7.85 -4.10
N MET A 90 -9.28 -7.41 -3.75
CA MET A 90 -10.26 -8.26 -3.07
C MET A 90 -11.45 -8.48 -3.98
N GLU A 91 -11.78 -9.76 -4.21
CA GLU A 91 -12.94 -10.21 -4.97
C GLU A 91 -14.12 -10.44 -4.03
N PHE A 92 -15.25 -9.83 -4.36
CA PHE A 92 -16.51 -9.98 -3.66
C PHE A 92 -17.56 -10.59 -4.58
N LEU A 93 -18.37 -11.49 -4.05
CA LEU A 93 -19.65 -11.85 -4.64
C LEU A 93 -20.59 -10.62 -4.62
N LEU A 94 -21.64 -10.63 -5.45
CA LEU A 94 -22.57 -9.50 -5.56
C LEU A 94 -23.33 -9.19 -4.26
N ASP A 95 -23.37 -10.13 -3.32
CA ASP A 95 -23.97 -9.94 -1.99
C ASP A 95 -22.99 -9.38 -0.94
N GLY A 96 -21.75 -9.06 -1.34
CA GLY A 96 -20.71 -8.53 -0.44
C GLY A 96 -19.90 -9.59 0.30
N THR A 97 -20.14 -10.88 0.08
CA THR A 97 -19.31 -11.96 0.60
C THR A 97 -17.93 -11.92 -0.07
N ILE A 98 -16.85 -12.02 0.71
CA ILE A 98 -15.49 -12.13 0.15
C ILE A 98 -15.36 -13.51 -0.51
N ALA A 99 -15.05 -13.52 -1.80
CA ALA A 99 -14.80 -14.72 -2.56
C ALA A 99 -13.32 -15.12 -2.51
N ASP A 100 -12.43 -14.15 -2.74
CA ASP A 100 -10.98 -14.37 -2.80
C ASP A 100 -10.20 -13.05 -2.62
N ASP A 101 -8.90 -13.14 -2.43
CA ASP A 101 -7.98 -12.01 -2.42
C ASP A 101 -6.62 -12.29 -3.07
N TYR A 102 -6.00 -11.23 -3.58
CA TYR A 102 -4.79 -11.33 -4.38
C TYR A 102 -3.79 -10.25 -3.95
N LEU A 103 -2.70 -10.66 -3.29
CA LEU A 103 -1.55 -9.80 -3.02
C LEU A 103 -0.46 -10.05 -4.06
N SER A 104 -0.04 -8.99 -4.76
CA SER A 104 1.01 -9.07 -5.76
C SER A 104 2.03 -7.95 -5.57
N PHE A 105 3.32 -8.28 -5.67
CA PHE A 105 4.39 -7.30 -5.58
C PHE A 105 5.04 -7.05 -6.93
N GLU A 106 5.59 -5.86 -7.09
CA GLU A 106 6.39 -5.52 -8.26
C GLU A 106 7.65 -6.40 -8.35
N ASP A 107 8.22 -6.47 -9.56
CA ASP A 107 9.45 -7.23 -9.80
C ASP A 107 10.60 -6.77 -8.88
N LYS A 108 11.36 -7.76 -8.41
CA LYS A 108 12.46 -7.52 -7.47
C LYS A 108 13.52 -6.58 -8.03
N TYR A 109 13.85 -6.64 -9.32
CA TYR A 109 14.88 -5.79 -9.91
C TYR A 109 14.40 -4.34 -10.04
N SER A 110 13.13 -4.13 -10.39
CA SER A 110 12.54 -2.78 -10.44
C SER A 110 12.51 -2.16 -9.03
N LEU A 111 12.05 -2.91 -8.04
CA LEU A 111 11.95 -2.46 -6.65
C LEU A 111 13.29 -2.08 -6.04
N ARG A 112 14.34 -2.88 -6.30
CA ARG A 112 15.64 -2.64 -5.67
C ARG A 112 16.22 -1.26 -5.99
N GLN A 113 16.00 -0.75 -7.20
CA GLN A 113 16.55 0.55 -7.58
C GLN A 113 15.86 1.69 -6.83
N THR A 114 14.53 1.68 -6.79
CA THR A 114 13.72 2.76 -6.20
C THR A 114 13.69 2.69 -4.68
N LEU A 115 13.52 1.50 -4.09
CA LEU A 115 13.53 1.32 -2.63
C LEU A 115 14.86 1.71 -2.00
N THR A 116 15.97 1.51 -2.72
CA THR A 116 17.29 1.94 -2.23
C THR A 116 17.32 3.45 -2.00
N VAL A 117 16.76 4.22 -2.93
CA VAL A 117 16.67 5.69 -2.81
C VAL A 117 15.78 6.07 -1.63
N ASP A 118 14.58 5.51 -1.54
CA ASP A 118 13.64 5.82 -0.45
C ASP A 118 14.23 5.49 0.93
N LYS A 119 14.86 4.31 1.08
CA LYS A 119 15.51 3.91 2.34
C LYS A 119 16.68 4.82 2.69
N TYR A 120 17.48 5.24 1.71
CA TYR A 120 18.58 6.18 1.97
C TYR A 120 18.04 7.55 2.38
N SER A 121 17.01 8.06 1.71
CA SER A 121 16.36 9.32 2.03
C SER A 121 15.80 9.30 3.45
N LEU A 122 15.05 8.25 3.83
CA LEU A 122 14.53 8.10 5.19
C LEU A 122 15.64 8.02 6.24
N ARG A 123 16.72 7.28 5.95
CA ARG A 123 17.86 7.16 6.85
C ARG A 123 18.60 8.48 7.04
N PHE A 124 18.79 9.24 5.97
CA PHE A 124 19.41 10.56 6.03
C PHE A 124 18.53 11.52 6.82
N ALA A 125 17.24 11.60 6.49
CA ALA A 125 16.28 12.47 7.18
C ALA A 125 16.24 12.20 8.68
N ARG A 126 16.23 10.92 9.09
CA ARG A 126 16.28 10.54 10.51
C ARG A 126 17.53 11.09 11.20
N LYS A 127 18.72 10.92 10.60
CA LYS A 127 19.97 11.44 11.18
C LYS A 127 19.97 12.97 11.23
N ALA A 128 19.52 13.62 10.16
CA ALA A 128 19.43 15.06 10.07
C ALA A 128 18.50 15.65 11.16
N LEU A 129 17.36 15.02 11.43
CA LEU A 129 16.46 15.41 12.52
C LEU A 129 17.15 15.32 13.90
N VAL A 130 17.93 14.27 14.16
CA VAL A 130 18.68 14.09 15.41
C VAL A 130 19.75 15.17 15.57
N GLU A 131 20.39 15.58 14.47
CA GLU A 131 21.37 16.69 14.44
C GLU A 131 20.71 18.08 14.48
N GLY A 132 19.39 18.17 14.62
CA GLY A 132 18.65 19.44 14.71
C GLY A 132 18.50 20.19 13.39
N ILE A 133 18.67 19.52 12.25
CA ILE A 133 18.46 20.13 10.93
C ILE A 133 16.97 20.40 10.72
N GLU A 134 16.65 21.59 10.20
CA GLU A 134 15.28 22.00 9.93
C GLU A 134 14.60 21.09 8.88
N GLU A 135 13.35 20.71 9.13
CA GLU A 135 12.56 19.81 8.28
C GLU A 135 12.47 20.30 6.83
N LYS A 136 12.34 21.61 6.61
CA LYS A 136 12.34 22.20 5.25
C LYS A 136 13.64 21.98 4.50
N VAL A 137 14.77 21.97 5.20
CA VAL A 137 16.09 21.68 4.60
C VAL A 137 16.17 20.19 4.27
N ILE A 138 15.70 19.33 5.17
CA ILE A 138 15.64 17.88 4.96
C ILE A 138 14.78 17.53 3.76
N ASN A 139 13.58 18.10 3.64
CA ASN A 139 12.68 17.94 2.49
C ASN A 139 13.38 18.30 1.18
N LYS A 140 14.03 19.46 1.10
CA LYS A 140 14.75 19.90 -0.11
C LYS A 140 15.91 19.00 -0.51
N ILE A 141 16.63 18.42 0.46
CA ILE A 141 17.80 17.57 0.19
C ILE A 141 17.37 16.15 -0.19
N THR A 142 16.39 15.59 0.54
CA THR A 142 16.00 14.18 0.39
C THR A 142 14.89 13.96 -0.61
N GLY A 143 14.13 15.01 -0.95
CA GLY A 143 12.90 14.90 -1.74
C GLY A 143 11.75 14.20 -1.01
N LEU A 144 11.88 13.92 0.29
CA LEU A 144 10.80 13.34 1.08
C LEU A 144 9.72 14.37 1.32
N GLU A 145 8.47 13.98 1.09
CA GLU A 145 7.31 14.76 1.50
C GLU A 145 7.33 15.05 3.01
N MET A 146 6.78 16.21 3.38
CA MET A 146 6.81 16.71 4.76
C MET A 146 6.16 15.72 5.73
N GLU A 147 5.11 15.02 5.31
CA GLU A 147 4.43 14.00 6.11
C GLU A 147 5.38 12.89 6.60
N TYR A 148 6.31 12.44 5.75
CA TYR A 148 7.26 11.39 6.11
C TYR A 148 8.29 11.90 7.12
N ILE A 149 8.68 13.17 6.99
CA ILE A 149 9.60 13.83 7.92
C ILE A 149 8.93 13.98 9.29
N GLU A 150 7.65 14.34 9.32
CA GLU A 150 6.86 14.41 10.55
C GLU A 150 6.74 13.04 11.25
N ILE A 151 6.49 11.96 10.49
CA ILE A 151 6.49 10.59 11.02
C ILE A 151 7.84 10.27 11.66
N LEU A 152 8.95 10.56 10.96
CA LEU A 152 10.30 10.34 11.50
C LEU A 152 10.57 11.16 12.75
N LYS A 153 10.12 12.41 12.81
CA LYS A 153 10.31 13.28 13.97
C LYS A 153 9.56 12.77 15.18
N LYS A 154 8.29 12.34 15.02
CA LYS A 154 7.51 11.72 16.09
C LYS A 154 8.21 10.48 16.65
N LYS A 155 8.77 9.64 15.77
CA LYS A 155 9.53 8.43 16.15
C LYS A 155 10.90 8.68 16.77
N SER A 156 11.53 9.83 16.50
CA SER A 156 12.87 10.15 17.04
C SER A 156 12.79 10.80 18.43
N LEU A 157 11.60 11.25 18.82
CA LEU A 157 11.31 11.90 20.11
C LEU A 157 10.59 10.98 21.10
N SER A 158 10.22 9.77 20.67
CA SER A 158 9.64 8.67 21.48
C SER A 158 10.71 7.71 21.96
#